data_AF-A0A9D2PJE1-F1
#
_entry.id   AF-A0A9D2PJE1-F1
#
_cell.length_a   1.000
_cell.length_b   1.000
_cell.length_c   1.000
_cell.angle_alpha   90.00
_cell.angle_beta   90.00
_cell.angle_gamma   90.00
#
_symmetry.space_group_name_H-M   'P 1'
#
loop_
_entity.id
_entity.type
_entity.pdbx_description
1 polymer ?
#
loop_
_entity_poly.entity_id
_entity_poly.type
_entity_poly.pdbx_seq_one_letter_code
_entity_poly.pdbx_strand_id
1 'polypeptide(L)'
;MMHIRENYFIEKNETEYILKKRMNKEGEQIGYDHLGAYQTIREARDAAIKEMIREEVNRRKSAPLHEIIYLMRQKYKELSRENSFFCRFTWRV
;
A
#
# COMPACT_ATOMS: atom_id res chain seq x y z
N MET A 1 6.15 -1.05 13.50
CA MET A 1 5.27 -1.06 12.31
C MET A 1 5.16 0.36 11.77
N MET A 2 5.34 0.54 10.46
CA MET A 2 5.30 1.82 9.78
C MET A 2 3.96 1.95 9.05
N HIS A 3 3.18 2.98 9.36
CA HIS A 3 1.99 3.31 8.59
C HIS A 3 2.39 3.97 7.27
N ILE A 4 1.74 3.56 6.19
CA ILE A 4 1.96 4.13 4.87
C ILE A 4 0.89 5.17 4.60
N ARG A 5 -0.10 4.82 3.78
CA ARG A 5 -1.22 5.65 3.36
C ARG A 5 -2.43 4.73 3.33
N GLU A 6 -3.60 5.28 3.61
CA GLU A 6 -4.84 4.51 3.77
C GLU A 6 -4.70 3.43 4.86
N ASN A 7 -4.93 2.17 4.51
CA ASN A 7 -4.90 1.03 5.44
C ASN A 7 -3.64 0.17 5.28
N TYR A 8 -2.60 0.65 4.60
CA TYR A 8 -1.37 -0.11 4.37
C TYR A 8 -0.30 0.17 5.43
N PHE A 9 0.43 -0.88 5.80
CA PHE A 9 1.47 -0.86 6.81
C PHE A 9 2.67 -1.68 6.34
N ILE A 10 3.89 -1.24 6.65
CA ILE A 10 5.10 -2.06 6.53
C ILE A 10 5.61 -2.38 7.93
N GLU A 11 5.69 -3.65 8.25
CA GLU A 11 6.33 -4.12 9.46
C GLU A 11 7.75 -4.59 9.15
N LYS A 12 8.72 -4.15 9.92
CA LYS A 12 10.10 -4.61 9.79
C LYS A 12 10.32 -5.76 10.78
N ASN A 13 10.70 -6.92 10.25
CA ASN A 13 11.21 -8.07 10.99
C ASN A 13 12.76 -8.03 11.02
N GLU A 14 13.40 -9.06 11.57
CA GLU A 14 14.86 -9.16 11.68
C GLU A 14 15.55 -9.08 10.30
N THR A 15 14.96 -9.70 9.28
CA THR A 15 15.55 -9.83 7.93
C THR A 15 14.70 -9.24 6.80
N GLU A 16 13.42 -8.95 7.06
CA GLU A 16 12.43 -8.67 6.02
C GLU A 16 11.49 -7.51 6.37
N TYR A 17 10.86 -6.96 5.34
CA TYR A 17 9.81 -5.95 5.41
C TYR A 17 8.49 -6.59 4.95
N ILE A 18 7.55 -6.76 5.86
CA ILE A 18 6.24 -7.34 5.61
C ILE A 18 5.25 -6.23 5.28
N LEU A 19 4.65 -6.30 4.09
CA LEU A 19 3.53 -5.46 3.71
C LEU A 19 2.23 -6.03 4.26
N LYS A 20 1.51 -5.23 5.04
CA LYS A 20 0.21 -5.57 5.63
C LYS A 20 -0.85 -4.57 5.20
N LYS A 21 -2.08 -5.06 5.04
CA LYS A 21 -3.26 -4.22 4.83
C LYS A 21 -4.25 -4.45 5.96
N ARG A 22 -4.64 -3.37 6.63
CA ARG A 22 -5.69 -3.39 7.64
C ARG A 22 -7.05 -3.57 6.98
N MET A 23 -7.78 -4.57 7.42
CA MET A 23 -9.18 -4.77 7.06
C MET A 23 -10.04 -4.21 8.20
N ASN A 24 -10.84 -3.19 7.89
CA ASN A 24 -11.91 -2.74 8.77
C ASN A 24 -13.22 -3.28 8.17
N LYS A 25 -13.71 -4.40 8.70
CA LYS A 25 -15.11 -4.78 8.53
C LYS A 25 -15.87 -4.25 9.74
N GLU A 26 -16.99 -3.58 9.50
CA GLU A 26 -17.83 -3.07 10.58
C GLU A 26 -18.24 -4.23 11.51
N GLY A 27 -17.82 -4.17 12.78
CA GLY A 27 -18.18 -5.16 13.81
C GLY A 27 -17.14 -6.27 14.10
N GLU A 28 -16.02 -6.36 13.37
CA GLU A 28 -14.99 -7.39 13.60
C GLU A 28 -13.71 -6.85 14.27
N GLN A 29 -12.93 -7.75 14.91
CA GLN A 29 -11.58 -7.44 15.38
C GLN A 29 -10.71 -6.92 14.22
N ILE A 30 -9.88 -5.92 14.51
CA ILE A 30 -8.97 -5.32 13.52
C ILE A 30 -8.01 -6.40 13.00
N GLY A 31 -8.23 -6.86 11.77
CA GLY A 31 -7.41 -7.85 11.09
C GLY A 31 -6.38 -7.21 10.15
N TYR A 32 -5.25 -7.90 9.95
CA TYR A 32 -4.22 -7.51 8.99
C TYR A 32 -4.00 -8.63 7.97
N ASP A 33 -4.26 -8.33 6.70
CA ASP A 33 -3.90 -9.20 5.60
C ASP A 33 -2.43 -9.04 5.26
N HIS A 34 -1.73 -10.16 5.12
CA HIS A 34 -0.33 -10.20 4.75
C HIS A 34 -0.24 -10.24 3.22
N LEU A 35 0.24 -9.16 2.61
CA LEU A 35 0.29 -9.02 1.15
C LEU A 35 1.62 -9.50 0.55
N GLY A 36 2.69 -9.53 1.36
CA GLY A 36 3.99 -10.06 0.94
C GLY A 36 5.13 -9.66 1.88
N ALA A 37 6.27 -10.35 1.72
CA ALA A 37 7.51 -10.05 2.42
C ALA A 37 8.58 -9.64 1.39
N TYR A 38 9.39 -8.66 1.75
CA TYR A 38 10.36 -8.01 0.87
C TYR A 38 11.69 -7.81 1.59
N GLN A 39 12.80 -7.85 0.86
CA GLN A 39 14.13 -7.73 1.47
C GLN A 39 14.46 -6.27 1.82
N THR A 40 13.94 -5.32 1.03
CA THR A 40 14.19 -3.90 1.25
C THR A 40 12.89 -3.11 1.47
N ILE A 41 13.00 -2.00 2.22
CA ILE A 41 11.88 -1.07 2.39
C ILE A 41 11.42 -0.46 1.06
N ARG A 42 12.33 -0.34 0.08
CA ARG A 42 12.03 0.18 -1.26
C ARG A 42 11.13 -0.78 -2.03
N GLU A 43 11.43 -2.08 -2.00
CA GLU A 43 10.59 -3.10 -2.63
C GLU A 43 9.22 -3.20 -1.97
N ALA A 44 9.17 -3.17 -0.63
CA ALA A 44 7.92 -3.18 0.11
C ALA A 44 7.05 -1.95 -0.23
N ARG A 45 7.70 -0.79 -0.40
CA ARG A 45 7.05 0.46 -0.85
C ARG A 45 6.52 0.32 -2.28
N ASP A 46 7.32 -0.15 -3.22
CA ASP A 46 6.90 -0.31 -4.61
C ASP A 46 5.75 -1.31 -4.75
N ALA A 47 5.77 -2.38 -3.96
CA ALA A 47 4.67 -3.34 -3.90
C ALA A 47 3.38 -2.72 -3.35
N ALA A 48 3.48 -1.94 -2.27
CA ALA A 48 2.33 -1.23 -1.70
C ALA A 48 1.70 -0.26 -2.71
N ILE A 49 2.51 0.48 -3.47
CA ILE A 49 2.03 1.36 -4.55
C ILE A 49 1.28 0.56 -5.62
N LYS A 50 1.84 -0.58 -6.06
CA LYS A 50 1.23 -1.42 -7.08
C LYS A 50 -0.10 -1.99 -6.61
N GLU A 51 -0.21 -2.45 -5.37
CA GLU A 51 -1.47 -2.94 -4.81
C GLU A 51 -2.53 -1.83 -4.68
N MET A 52 -2.15 -0.63 -4.23
CA MET A 52 -3.07 0.53 -4.21
C MET A 52 -3.60 0.86 -5.62
N ILE A 53 -2.72 0.86 -6.63
CA ILE A 53 -3.13 1.10 -8.02
C ILE A 53 -4.04 -0.03 -8.51
N ARG A 54 -3.71 -1.28 -8.21
CA ARG A 54 -4.50 -2.45 -8.59
C ARG A 54 -5.92 -2.37 -8.04
N GLU A 55 -6.08 -1.98 -6.78
CA GLU A 55 -7.40 -1.80 -6.17
C GLU A 55 -8.20 -0.69 -6.85
N GLU A 56 -7.56 0.44 -7.17
CA GLU A 56 -8.21 1.52 -7.89
C GLU A 56 -8.63 1.11 -9.31
N VAL A 57 -7.78 0.36 -10.02
CA VAL A 57 -8.10 -0.18 -11.35
C VAL A 57 -9.26 -1.17 -11.26
N ASN A 58 -9.27 -2.06 -10.26
CA ASN A 58 -10.37 -3.01 -10.04
C ASN A 58 -11.70 -2.30 -9.77
N ARG A 59 -11.70 -1.18 -9.03
CA ARG A 59 -12.90 -0.35 -8.82
C ARG A 59 -13.44 0.24 -10.12
N ARG A 60 -12.57 0.50 -11.10
CA ARG A 60 -12.90 1.09 -12.40
C ARG A 60 -12.79 0.08 -13.56
N LYS A 61 -12.98 -1.21 -13.31
CA LYS A 61 -12.80 -2.28 -14.31
C LYS A 61 -13.60 -2.10 -15.61
N SER A 62 -14.68 -1.32 -15.56
CA SER A 62 -15.54 -1.02 -16.71
C SER A 62 -15.07 0.19 -17.53
N ALA A 63 -14.04 0.92 -17.08
CA ALA A 63 -13.49 2.05 -17.81
C ALA A 63 -12.70 1.58 -19.05
N PRO A 64 -12.61 2.40 -20.10
CA PRO A 64 -11.76 2.12 -21.26
C PRO A 64 -10.30 1.94 -20.87
N LEU A 65 -9.59 1.06 -21.60
CA LEU A 65 -8.18 0.74 -21.32
C LEU A 65 -7.27 1.98 -21.30
N HIS A 66 -7.51 2.95 -22.19
CA HIS A 66 -6.70 4.17 -22.26
C HIS A 66 -6.86 5.03 -20.99
N GLU A 67 -8.05 5.09 -20.40
CA GLU A 67 -8.30 5.78 -19.13
C GLU A 67 -7.62 5.06 -17.96
N ILE A 68 -7.65 3.71 -17.96
CA ILE A 68 -6.95 2.89 -16.96
C ILE A 68 -5.45 3.16 -17.02
N ILE A 69 -4.84 3.15 -18.21
CA ILE A 69 -3.41 3.43 -18.40
C ILE A 69 -3.07 4.85 -17.91
N TYR A 70 -3.90 5.84 -18.26
CA TYR A 70 -3.71 7.21 -17.80
C TYR A 70 -3.77 7.32 -16.27
N LEU A 71 -4.76 6.67 -15.65
CA LEU A 71 -4.93 6.62 -14.21
C LEU A 71 -3.75 5.97 -13.49
N MET A 72 -3.27 4.81 -13.98
CA MET A 72 -2.11 4.12 -13.42
C MET A 72 -0.87 5.03 -13.42
N ARG A 73 -0.62 5.74 -14.54
CA ARG A 73 0.51 6.66 -14.66
C ARG A 73 0.40 7.84 -13.71
N GLN A 74 -0.80 8.41 -13.55
CA GLN A 74 -1.05 9.51 -12.61
C GLN A 74 -0.85 9.05 -11.16
N LYS A 75 -1.44 7.91 -10.77
CA LYS A 75 -1.34 7.37 -9.42
C LYS A 75 0.08 6.95 -9.07
N TYR A 76 0.80 6.32 -9.98
CA TYR A 76 2.21 5.97 -9.75
C TYR A 76 3.06 7.22 -9.51
N LYS A 77 2.90 8.28 -10.31
CA LYS A 77 3.59 9.56 -10.08
C LYS A 77 3.21 10.22 -8.75
N GLU A 78 1.95 10.14 -8.36
CA GLU A 78 1.46 10.67 -7.08
C GLU A 78 2.11 9.93 -5.90
N LEU A 79 2.09 8.60 -5.91
CA LEU A 79 2.51 7.75 -4.80
C LEU A 79 4.03 7.55 -4.71
N SER A 80 4.75 7.68 -5.83
CA SER A 80 6.22 7.59 -5.88
C SER A 80 6.93 8.82 -5.33
N ARG A 81 6.25 9.98 -5.20
CA ARG A 81 6.83 11.17 -4.57
C ARG A 81 7.19 10.89 -3.10
N GLU A 82 8.47 11.05 -2.77
CA GLU A 82 9.11 10.58 -1.52
C GLU A 82 8.50 11.15 -0.24
N ASN A 83 7.91 12.35 -0.28
CA ASN A 83 7.43 13.04 0.91
C ASN A 83 6.00 12.70 1.35
N SER A 84 5.18 12.00 0.54
CA SER A 84 3.77 11.74 0.86
C SER A 84 3.44 10.27 1.15
N PHE A 85 4.42 9.37 1.11
CA PHE A 85 4.18 7.94 1.21
C PHE A 85 4.24 7.41 2.65
N PHE A 86 4.93 8.11 3.53
CA PHE A 86 5.09 7.72 4.93
C PHE A 86 4.32 8.67 5.84
N CYS A 87 3.15 8.26 6.30
CA CYS A 87 2.43 8.97 7.36
C CYS A 87 2.93 8.48 8.72
N ARG A 88 3.72 9.31 9.40
CA ARG A 88 4.08 9.24 10.84
C ARG A 88 4.58 7.87 11.36
N PHE A 89 5.84 7.83 11.76
CA PHE A 89 6.37 6.77 12.63
C PHE A 89 5.64 6.81 13.99
N THR A 90 4.70 5.90 14.24
CA THR A 90 4.22 5.65 15.61
C THR A 90 5.08 4.55 16.22
N TRP A 91 6.19 4.95 16.85
CA TRP A 91 6.79 4.12 17.89
C TRP A 91 5.83 4.13 19.08
N ARG A 92 5.09 3.04 19.29
CA ARG A 92 4.62 2.72 20.64
C ARG A 92 5.71 1.85 21.26
N VAL A 93 6.49 2.48 22.14
CA VAL A 93 7.31 1.80 23.17
C VAL A 93 6.36 1.40 24.29
#